data_AF-C9ZCS2-F1
#
_entry.id   AF-C9ZCS2-F1
#
_cell.length_a   1.000
_cell.length_b   1.000
_cell.length_c   1.000
_cell.angle_alpha   90.00
_cell.angle_beta   90.00
_cell.angle_gamma   90.00
#
_symmetry.space_group_name_H-M   'P 1'
#
loop_
_entity.id
_entity.type
_entity.pdbx_description
1 polymer ?
#
loop_
_entity_poly.entity_id
_entity_poly.type
_entity_poly.pdbx_seq_one_letter_code
_entity_poly.pdbx_strand_id
1 'polypeptide(L)'
;MEKPMRTDATRPISRGLSCYTENLAGYLAARAPARADLTARSVRLAVDPATGRFSHHDRALNNLPDGRRLAYRGAPDAEAALTGIAVELAGHARVLAVADSGALPWLSGAADAHAPHLILVDGRTPDGGWHVVDGFTALFSGGGHQEPFAGELSGAELTALLAFPRGLSEVHRARNALAFGFPVPTPAQETYQWLAEEQGTTAEHLPGEPWLTGAGALEETARLVLADLRDDGERGVLEDVWAAAQHHIFRDAHLLTADGALSPEERRAVDATTAKWRELPRLLRFAANSARRGRPRPSLVTSAFTALAELEAAASPLHAAHGYGVPTALTDVSSHAGQGS
;
A
#
# COMPACT_ATOMS: atom_id res chain seq x y z
N MET A 1 22.99 26.24 -9.39
CA MET A 1 23.66 25.71 -8.17
C MET A 1 22.60 24.94 -7.42
N GLU A 2 22.51 23.62 -7.62
CA GLU A 2 21.61 22.77 -6.84
C GLU A 2 22.10 22.77 -5.39
N LYS A 3 21.23 23.18 -4.47
CA LYS A 3 21.48 23.13 -3.04
C LYS A 3 21.40 21.64 -2.65
N PRO A 4 22.44 21.03 -2.05
CA PRO A 4 22.37 19.63 -1.66
C PRO A 4 21.23 19.44 -0.65
N MET A 5 20.24 18.65 -1.04
CA MET A 5 19.09 18.29 -0.22
C MET A 5 19.60 17.48 0.98
N ARG A 6 19.36 17.98 2.19
CA ARG A 6 19.93 17.44 3.43
C ARG A 6 19.07 16.26 3.86
N THR A 7 19.52 15.03 3.59
CA THR A 7 18.85 13.81 4.03
C THR A 7 19.25 13.50 5.47
N ASP A 8 18.32 13.60 6.42
CA ASP A 8 18.53 13.06 7.77
C ASP A 8 18.05 11.59 7.75
N ALA A 9 18.99 10.65 7.68
CA ALA A 9 18.71 9.25 7.40
C ALA A 9 18.10 8.54 8.62
N THR A 10 16.84 8.81 8.93
CA THR A 10 16.03 7.87 9.70
C THR A 10 15.82 6.63 8.82
N ARG A 11 16.27 5.47 9.30
CA ARG A 11 16.08 4.21 8.58
C ARG A 11 14.58 3.96 8.40
N PRO A 12 14.14 3.44 7.24
CA PRO A 12 12.73 3.12 7.04
C PRO A 12 12.28 2.11 8.11
N ILE A 13 11.08 2.34 8.64
CA ILE A 13 10.49 1.57 9.74
C ILE A 13 10.11 0.16 9.26
N SER A 14 9.85 -0.01 7.96
CA SER A 14 9.57 -1.28 7.31
C SER A 14 10.34 -1.42 5.98
N ARG A 15 10.50 -2.66 5.51
CA ARG A 15 10.96 -2.97 4.16
C ARG A 15 9.95 -3.92 3.53
N GLY A 16 9.57 -3.65 2.28
CA GLY A 16 8.70 -4.55 1.52
C GLY A 16 7.23 -4.20 1.56
N LEU A 17 6.84 -2.92 1.69
CA LEU A 17 5.47 -2.49 1.45
C LEU A 17 5.37 -1.69 0.14
N SER A 18 4.14 -1.48 -0.36
CA SER A 18 3.88 -0.61 -1.50
C SER A 18 4.02 0.88 -1.13
N CYS A 19 4.03 1.77 -2.13
CA CYS A 19 4.10 3.22 -1.94
C CYS A 19 2.91 3.79 -1.13
N TYR A 20 1.77 3.12 -1.10
CA TYR A 20 0.64 3.48 -0.23
C TYR A 20 0.86 2.97 1.20
N THR A 21 1.27 1.72 1.35
CA THR A 21 1.24 1.06 2.65
C THR A 21 2.46 1.40 3.51
N GLU A 22 3.62 1.72 2.93
CA GLU A 22 4.84 2.01 3.70
C GLU A 22 4.67 3.25 4.61
N ASN A 23 4.31 4.39 4.03
CA ASN A 23 4.14 5.62 4.82
C ASN A 23 2.89 5.57 5.70
N LEU A 24 1.85 4.82 5.30
CA LEU A 24 0.73 4.50 6.18
C LEU A 24 1.16 3.68 7.40
N ALA A 25 2.00 2.66 7.23
CA ALA A 25 2.54 1.88 8.34
C ALA A 25 3.36 2.77 9.29
N GLY A 26 4.18 3.67 8.74
CA GLY A 26 4.90 4.69 9.53
C GLY A 26 3.97 5.62 10.31
N TYR A 27 2.88 6.08 9.69
CA TYR A 27 1.85 6.88 10.35
C TYR A 27 1.23 6.13 11.54
N LEU A 28 0.79 4.88 11.31
CA LEU A 28 0.09 4.06 12.29
C LEU A 28 1.02 3.59 13.43
N ALA A 29 2.26 3.20 13.13
CA ALA A 29 3.21 2.68 14.11
C ALA A 29 3.55 3.70 15.19
N ALA A 30 3.68 4.98 14.81
CA ALA A 30 3.97 6.02 15.80
C ALA A 30 2.72 6.55 16.53
N ARG A 31 1.52 6.03 16.22
CA ARG A 31 0.33 6.15 17.09
C ARG A 31 0.25 5.02 18.11
N ALA A 32 0.55 3.80 17.68
CA ALA A 32 0.65 2.65 18.55
C ALA A 32 1.60 1.63 17.92
N PRO A 33 2.75 1.29 18.55
CA PRO A 33 3.73 0.38 17.95
C PRO A 33 3.16 -0.97 17.49
N ALA A 34 2.16 -1.51 18.20
CA ALA A 34 1.43 -2.73 17.84
C ALA A 34 0.68 -2.65 16.49
N ARG A 35 0.64 -1.49 15.83
CA ARG A 35 0.02 -1.32 14.51
C ARG A 35 0.88 -1.81 13.34
N ALA A 36 2.19 -1.98 13.54
CA ALA A 36 3.02 -2.70 12.57
C ALA A 36 2.52 -4.15 12.42
N ASP A 37 2.25 -4.81 13.55
CA ASP A 37 1.65 -6.16 13.58
C ASP A 37 0.27 -6.19 12.94
N LEU A 38 -0.57 -5.17 13.17
CA LEU A 38 -1.87 -5.05 12.50
C LEU A 38 -1.71 -5.01 10.98
N THR A 39 -0.76 -4.21 10.49
CA THR A 39 -0.48 -4.10 9.05
C THR A 39 -0.07 -5.46 8.48
N ALA A 40 0.86 -6.15 9.14
CA ALA A 40 1.30 -7.49 8.72
C ALA A 40 0.15 -8.51 8.72
N ARG A 41 -0.66 -8.53 9.79
CA ARG A 41 -1.83 -9.42 9.95
C ARG A 41 -2.93 -9.16 8.94
N SER A 42 -3.03 -7.91 8.47
CA SER A 42 -4.05 -7.52 7.50
C SER A 42 -3.78 -8.03 6.09
N VAL A 43 -2.55 -8.40 5.75
CA VAL A 43 -2.15 -8.70 4.37
C VAL A 43 -2.96 -9.86 3.80
N ARG A 44 -3.62 -9.61 2.67
CA ARG A 44 -4.41 -10.58 1.91
C ARG A 44 -4.44 -10.18 0.44
N LEU A 45 -4.50 -11.12 -0.49
CA LEU A 45 -4.86 -10.84 -1.87
C LEU A 45 -6.35 -11.09 -2.13
N ALA A 46 -7.06 -10.06 -2.58
CA ALA A 46 -8.42 -10.14 -3.09
C ALA A 46 -8.50 -9.59 -4.52
N VAL A 47 -9.26 -10.25 -5.38
CA VAL A 47 -9.43 -9.81 -6.77
C VAL A 47 -10.91 -9.80 -7.14
N ASP A 48 -11.39 -8.68 -7.67
CA ASP A 48 -12.71 -8.59 -8.28
C ASP A 48 -12.62 -9.11 -9.73
N PRO A 49 -13.23 -10.26 -10.07
CA PRO A 49 -13.16 -10.81 -11.41
C PRO A 49 -13.92 -9.98 -12.45
N ALA A 50 -14.89 -9.14 -12.04
CA ALA A 50 -15.68 -8.32 -12.94
C ALA A 50 -14.90 -7.07 -13.39
N THR A 51 -14.19 -6.43 -12.47
CA THR A 51 -13.47 -5.17 -12.75
C THR A 51 -11.96 -5.33 -12.87
N GLY A 52 -11.40 -6.44 -12.41
CA GLY A 52 -9.96 -6.67 -12.31
C GLY A 52 -9.29 -5.85 -11.21
N ARG A 53 -10.05 -5.33 -10.23
CA ARG A 53 -9.52 -4.56 -9.10
C ARG A 53 -8.92 -5.46 -8.03
N PHE A 54 -7.94 -4.90 -7.31
CA PHE A 54 -7.21 -5.59 -6.25
C PHE A 54 -7.49 -4.94 -4.89
N SER A 55 -7.59 -5.77 -3.85
CA SER A 55 -7.56 -5.34 -2.45
C SER A 55 -6.52 -6.17 -1.70
N HIS A 56 -5.67 -5.48 -0.94
CA HIS A 56 -4.43 -6.03 -0.39
C HIS A 56 -4.51 -6.28 1.13
N HIS A 57 -5.65 -5.90 1.73
CA HIS A 57 -5.85 -6.00 3.17
C HIS A 57 -7.23 -6.60 3.49
N ASP A 58 -7.32 -7.40 4.54
CA ASP A 58 -8.56 -7.99 5.08
C ASP A 58 -9.16 -7.17 6.23
N ARG A 59 -8.49 -6.09 6.62
CA ARG A 59 -8.90 -5.12 7.65
C ARG A 59 -8.77 -3.71 7.11
N ALA A 60 -9.66 -2.82 7.54
CA ALA A 60 -9.63 -1.42 7.14
C ALA A 60 -8.49 -0.69 7.86
N LEU A 61 -7.36 -0.56 7.18
CA LEU A 61 -6.15 0.06 7.76
C LEU A 61 -6.31 1.55 8.08
N ASN A 62 -7.33 2.20 7.51
CA ASN A 62 -7.65 3.58 7.86
C ASN A 62 -8.43 3.72 9.18
N ASN A 63 -8.89 2.63 9.80
CA ASN A 63 -9.56 2.68 11.10
C ASN A 63 -8.53 2.89 12.23
N LEU A 64 -8.71 3.99 12.96
CA LEU A 64 -7.88 4.40 14.08
C LEU A 64 -8.53 3.98 15.42
N PRO A 65 -7.79 4.02 16.54
CA PRO A 65 -8.41 3.90 17.86
C PRO A 65 -9.50 4.96 18.10
N ASP A 66 -10.33 4.71 19.11
CA ASP A 66 -11.33 5.65 19.61
C ASP A 66 -12.46 5.99 18.62
N GLY A 67 -12.75 5.08 17.69
CA GLY A 67 -13.84 5.26 16.71
C GLY A 67 -13.56 6.33 15.67
N ARG A 68 -12.29 6.59 15.37
CA ARG A 68 -11.85 7.51 14.32
C ARG A 68 -11.36 6.76 13.09
N ARG A 69 -11.23 7.47 11.96
CA ARG A 69 -10.61 6.97 10.74
C ARG A 69 -9.83 8.04 10.00
N LEU A 70 -8.92 7.60 9.14
CA LEU A 70 -8.33 8.43 8.09
C LEU A 70 -9.28 8.48 6.90
N ALA A 71 -9.61 9.67 6.42
CA ALA A 71 -10.44 9.89 5.24
C ALA A 71 -9.78 10.89 4.30
N TYR A 72 -9.97 10.70 3.00
CA TYR A 72 -9.44 11.64 2.04
C TYR A 72 -10.12 13.01 2.15
N ARG A 73 -9.31 14.04 1.96
CA ARG A 73 -9.70 15.42 1.73
C ARG A 73 -9.05 15.89 0.45
N GLY A 74 -9.73 16.82 -0.23
CA GLY A 74 -9.25 17.41 -1.46
C GLY A 74 -9.41 18.93 -1.42
N ALA A 75 -8.52 19.63 -2.11
CA ALA A 75 -8.60 21.07 -2.27
C ALA A 75 -8.45 21.47 -3.75
N PRO A 76 -9.11 22.55 -4.20
CA PRO A 76 -9.01 23.01 -5.58
C PRO A 76 -7.70 23.74 -5.87
N ASP A 77 -7.04 24.28 -4.85
CA ASP A 77 -5.81 25.06 -4.96
C ASP A 77 -4.81 24.72 -3.85
N ALA A 78 -3.55 25.11 -4.10
CA ALA A 78 -2.43 24.80 -3.23
C ALA A 78 -2.53 25.46 -1.85
N GLU A 79 -3.04 26.68 -1.78
CA GLU A 79 -3.15 27.42 -0.52
C GLU A 79 -4.10 26.69 0.43
N ALA A 80 -5.30 26.34 -0.05
CA ALA A 80 -6.28 25.58 0.71
C ALA A 80 -5.74 24.20 1.11
N ALA A 81 -4.99 23.52 0.22
CA ALA A 81 -4.36 22.24 0.53
C ALA A 81 -3.34 22.37 1.68
N LEU A 82 -2.41 23.31 1.57
CA LEU A 82 -1.38 23.55 2.59
C LEU A 82 -1.99 23.99 3.93
N THR A 83 -3.05 24.80 3.91
CA THR A 83 -3.80 25.14 5.13
C THR A 83 -4.44 23.90 5.75
N GLY A 84 -5.08 23.05 4.96
CA GLY A 84 -5.69 21.80 5.45
C GLY A 84 -4.65 20.84 6.06
N ILE A 85 -3.52 20.66 5.38
CA ILE A 85 -2.38 19.87 5.87
C ILE A 85 -1.82 20.47 7.17
N ALA A 86 -1.70 21.80 7.27
CA ALA A 86 -1.25 22.46 8.49
C ALA A 86 -2.19 22.23 9.68
N VAL A 87 -3.51 22.22 9.44
CA VAL A 87 -4.52 21.96 10.48
C VAL A 87 -4.38 20.53 11.01
N GLU A 88 -4.31 19.54 10.13
CA GLU A 88 -4.08 18.14 10.53
C GLU A 88 -2.76 18.01 11.29
N LEU A 89 -1.69 18.59 10.77
CA LEU A 89 -0.37 18.55 11.41
C LEU A 89 -0.38 19.19 12.81
N ALA A 90 -1.09 20.30 13.00
CA ALA A 90 -1.22 20.95 14.31
C ALA A 90 -2.04 20.12 15.31
N GLY A 91 -3.08 19.42 14.85
CA GLY A 91 -3.92 18.56 15.70
C GLY A 91 -3.29 17.20 16.01
N HIS A 92 -2.46 16.68 15.12
CA HIS A 92 -2.07 15.27 15.10
C HIS A 92 -0.57 15.02 15.06
N ALA A 93 0.25 16.08 14.93
CA ALA A 93 1.69 16.05 14.74
C ALA A 93 2.15 15.29 13.49
N ARG A 94 1.22 14.93 12.59
CA ARG A 94 1.48 14.22 11.34
C ARG A 94 0.27 14.22 10.44
N VAL A 95 0.49 14.07 9.14
CA VAL A 95 -0.53 13.94 8.12
C VAL A 95 0.03 13.16 6.94
N LEU A 96 -0.78 12.28 6.33
CA LEU A 96 -0.43 11.65 5.06
C LEU A 96 -0.95 12.52 3.92
N ALA A 97 -0.09 12.83 2.96
CA ALA A 97 -0.46 13.57 1.76
C ALA A 97 -0.25 12.70 0.51
N VAL A 98 -1.06 12.93 -0.52
CA VAL A 98 -0.95 12.22 -1.80
C VAL A 98 -0.08 13.04 -2.73
N ALA A 99 1.14 12.57 -2.96
CA ALA A 99 2.08 13.14 -3.90
C ALA A 99 1.97 12.45 -5.27
N ASP A 100 2.34 13.19 -6.31
CA ASP A 100 2.61 12.69 -7.64
C ASP A 100 4.01 12.05 -7.67
N SER A 101 4.06 10.73 -7.91
CA SER A 101 5.31 9.99 -8.01
C SER A 101 6.26 10.61 -9.04
N GLY A 102 5.74 11.14 -10.15
CA GLY A 102 6.54 11.80 -11.20
C GLY A 102 7.20 13.10 -10.77
N ALA A 103 6.70 13.71 -9.70
CA ALA A 103 7.25 14.94 -9.14
C ALA A 103 8.30 14.68 -8.04
N LEU A 104 8.44 13.44 -7.55
CA LEU A 104 9.33 13.11 -6.43
C LEU A 104 10.82 13.19 -6.86
N PRO A 105 11.63 14.09 -6.29
CA PRO A 105 13.03 14.25 -6.71
C PRO A 105 13.94 13.10 -6.24
N TRP A 106 13.50 12.30 -5.27
CA TRP A 106 14.21 11.10 -4.79
C TRP A 106 13.77 9.80 -5.49
N LEU A 107 12.84 9.89 -6.45
CA LEU A 107 12.46 8.79 -7.32
C LEU A 107 13.26 8.89 -8.63
N SER A 108 14.06 7.87 -8.95
CA SER A 108 14.84 7.84 -10.19
C SER A 108 14.24 6.91 -11.26
N GLY A 109 14.34 7.31 -12.53
CA GLY A 109 13.88 6.54 -13.69
C GLY A 109 12.53 7.01 -14.25
N ALA A 110 12.06 6.35 -15.31
CA ALA A 110 10.71 6.54 -15.80
C ALA A 110 9.76 5.83 -14.84
N ALA A 111 9.29 6.55 -13.82
CA ALA A 111 8.07 6.17 -13.12
C ALA A 111 6.94 6.06 -14.16
N ASP A 112 5.91 5.26 -13.89
CA ASP A 112 4.60 5.59 -14.47
C ASP A 112 4.37 7.06 -14.15
N ALA A 113 4.42 7.90 -15.18
CA ALA A 113 4.94 9.26 -15.01
C ALA A 113 4.14 10.12 -14.04
N HIS A 114 2.94 9.68 -13.64
CA HIS A 114 2.09 10.37 -12.66
C HIS A 114 1.21 9.39 -11.85
N ALA A 115 1.76 8.69 -10.86
CA ALA A 115 1.00 7.80 -9.97
C ALA A 115 0.85 8.38 -8.56
N PRO A 116 -0.28 8.18 -7.87
CA PRO A 116 -0.41 8.60 -6.49
C PRO A 116 0.55 7.85 -5.56
N HIS A 117 1.15 8.59 -4.66
CA HIS A 117 2.16 8.13 -3.70
C HIS A 117 1.88 8.76 -2.35
N LEU A 118 1.76 7.96 -1.28
CA LEU A 118 1.57 8.54 0.05
C LEU A 118 2.91 8.99 0.60
N ILE A 119 3.02 10.25 1.01
CA ILE A 119 4.14 10.79 1.78
C ILE A 119 3.66 11.18 3.18
N LEU A 120 4.55 11.14 4.16
CA LEU A 120 4.28 11.59 5.52
C LEU A 120 4.82 13.01 5.70
N VAL A 121 3.98 13.93 6.18
CA VAL A 121 4.39 15.24 6.67
C VAL A 121 4.25 15.21 8.19
N ASP A 122 5.34 15.36 8.92
CA ASP A 122 5.37 15.19 10.39
C ASP A 122 5.95 16.39 11.15
N GLY A 123 6.27 17.49 10.44
CA GLY A 123 6.76 18.69 11.08
C GLY A 123 6.69 19.94 10.23
N ARG A 124 6.75 21.09 10.91
CA ARG A 124 7.11 22.37 10.32
C ARG A 124 8.34 22.92 11.01
N THR A 125 9.24 23.47 10.22
CA THR A 125 10.44 24.13 10.73
C THR A 125 10.11 25.57 11.15
N PRO A 126 10.92 26.20 12.02
CA PRO A 126 10.69 27.59 12.46
C PRO A 126 10.66 28.62 11.34
N ASP A 127 11.38 28.38 10.24
CA ASP A 127 11.40 29.22 9.02
C ASP A 127 10.25 28.90 8.05
N GLY A 128 9.38 27.97 8.40
CA GLY A 128 8.14 27.66 7.68
C GLY A 128 8.27 26.58 6.61
N GLY A 129 9.38 25.86 6.56
CA GLY A 129 9.53 24.62 5.81
C GLY A 129 8.67 23.47 6.37
N TRP A 130 8.54 22.43 5.56
CA TRP A 130 7.78 21.22 5.84
C TRP A 130 8.73 20.05 5.94
N HIS A 131 8.73 19.35 7.06
CA HIS A 131 9.47 18.10 7.16
C HIS A 131 8.63 16.98 6.53
N VAL A 132 9.21 16.32 5.54
CA VAL A 132 8.59 15.26 4.75
C VAL A 132 9.42 14.00 4.87
N VAL A 133 8.74 12.88 5.10
CA VAL A 133 9.30 11.55 5.17
C VAL A 133 8.61 10.67 4.13
N ASP A 134 9.44 9.93 3.40
CA ASP A 134 9.03 8.87 2.50
C ASP A 134 9.90 7.64 2.77
N GLY A 135 9.35 6.66 3.50
CA GLY A 135 10.03 5.41 3.81
C GLY A 135 10.14 4.43 2.65
N PHE A 136 9.47 4.71 1.52
CA PHE A 136 9.35 3.75 0.43
C PHE A 136 10.67 3.50 -0.29
N THR A 137 10.94 2.22 -0.55
CA THR A 137 12.10 1.77 -1.31
C THR A 137 11.67 0.76 -2.37
N ALA A 138 12.16 0.95 -3.59
CA ALA A 138 11.86 0.06 -4.70
C ALA A 138 12.97 0.09 -5.76
N LEU A 139 13.12 -1.04 -6.46
CA LEU A 139 13.88 -1.13 -7.70
C LEU A 139 12.89 -1.44 -8.82
N PHE A 140 12.72 -0.50 -9.75
CA PHE A 140 11.73 -0.58 -10.81
C PHE A 140 12.22 -1.41 -12.00
N SER A 141 11.25 -1.84 -12.80
CA SER A 141 11.48 -2.71 -13.95
C SER A 141 12.43 -2.10 -14.99
N GLY A 142 12.39 -0.77 -15.17
CA GLY A 142 13.23 0.02 -16.08
C GLY A 142 14.62 0.39 -15.55
N GLY A 143 15.04 -0.11 -14.38
CA GLY A 143 16.32 0.22 -13.76
C GLY A 143 16.32 1.50 -12.93
N GLY A 144 15.19 2.20 -12.88
CA GLY A 144 14.93 3.22 -11.87
C GLY A 144 14.90 2.63 -10.46
N HIS A 145 15.15 3.46 -9.46
CA HIS A 145 15.03 3.07 -8.06
C HIS A 145 14.54 4.24 -7.21
N GLN A 146 13.96 3.92 -6.05
CA GLN A 146 13.66 4.86 -5.00
C GLN A 146 14.41 4.44 -3.74
N GLU A 147 15.14 5.39 -3.15
CA GLU A 147 15.65 5.28 -1.78
C GLU A 147 14.71 6.06 -0.83
N PRO A 148 14.66 5.68 0.46
CA PRO A 148 13.94 6.45 1.45
C PRO A 148 14.44 7.90 1.50
N PHE A 149 13.50 8.82 1.71
CA PHE A 149 13.76 10.25 1.85
C PHE A 149 13.24 10.76 3.19
N ALA A 150 14.02 11.61 3.84
CA ALA A 150 13.54 12.46 4.93
C ALA A 150 14.26 13.80 4.83
N GLY A 151 13.51 14.88 4.77
CA GLY A 151 14.07 16.21 4.59
C GLY A 151 13.04 17.33 4.63
N GLU A 152 13.57 18.54 4.57
CA GLU A 152 12.77 19.78 4.60
C GLU A 152 12.47 20.25 3.18
N LEU A 153 11.20 20.59 2.92
CA LEU A 153 10.72 21.17 1.68
C LEU A 153 10.10 22.55 1.95
N SER A 154 10.33 23.49 1.05
CA SER A 154 9.57 24.75 1.01
C SER A 154 8.10 24.48 0.67
N GLY A 155 7.22 25.44 0.96
CA GLY A 155 5.81 25.34 0.56
C GLY A 155 5.63 25.19 -0.96
N ALA A 156 6.51 25.78 -1.77
CA ALA A 156 6.49 25.66 -3.22
C ALA A 156 6.92 24.26 -3.68
N GLU A 157 7.97 23.69 -3.09
CA GLU A 157 8.38 22.31 -3.38
C GLU A 157 7.29 21.32 -3.00
N LEU A 158 6.74 21.41 -1.77
CA LEU A 158 5.64 20.55 -1.35
C LEU A 158 4.42 20.69 -2.27
N THR A 159 4.03 21.91 -2.64
CA THR A 159 2.93 22.14 -3.59
C THR A 159 3.17 21.45 -4.93
N ALA A 160 4.38 21.51 -5.46
CA ALA A 160 4.73 20.86 -6.72
C ALA A 160 4.62 19.33 -6.62
N LEU A 161 4.99 18.74 -5.47
CA LEU A 161 4.83 17.31 -5.22
C LEU A 161 3.36 16.88 -5.16
N LEU A 162 2.48 17.71 -4.62
CA LEU A 162 1.09 17.33 -4.34
C LEU A 162 0.15 17.50 -5.54
N ALA A 163 0.59 18.10 -6.65
CA ALA A 163 -0.30 18.57 -7.71
C ALA A 163 -0.60 17.49 -8.77
N PHE A 164 -1.89 17.17 -8.94
CA PHE A 164 -2.43 16.40 -10.07
C PHE A 164 -3.31 17.29 -10.97
N PRO A 165 -2.74 18.19 -11.78
CA PRO A 165 -3.51 19.20 -12.52
C PRO A 165 -4.49 18.62 -13.54
N ARG A 166 -4.32 17.36 -13.94
CA ARG A 166 -5.21 16.64 -14.85
C ARG A 166 -6.12 15.62 -14.15
N GLY A 167 -6.08 15.58 -12.81
CA GLY A 167 -6.72 14.55 -12.01
C GLY A 167 -6.04 13.19 -12.16
N LEU A 168 -6.68 12.16 -11.59
CA LEU A 168 -6.21 10.79 -11.59
C LEU A 168 -6.83 9.98 -12.74
N SER A 169 -6.09 8.99 -13.22
CA SER A 169 -6.66 7.95 -14.08
C SER A 169 -7.69 7.11 -13.31
N GLU A 170 -8.56 6.38 -14.01
CA GLU A 170 -9.51 5.50 -13.34
C GLU A 170 -8.82 4.39 -12.51
N VAL A 171 -7.72 3.84 -13.04
CA VAL A 171 -6.89 2.84 -12.33
C VAL A 171 -6.35 3.45 -11.02
N HIS A 172 -5.82 4.67 -11.07
CA HIS A 172 -5.29 5.34 -9.88
C HIS A 172 -6.39 5.75 -8.88
N ARG A 173 -7.57 6.15 -9.35
CA ARG A 173 -8.74 6.34 -8.46
C ARG A 173 -9.11 5.06 -7.73
N ALA A 174 -9.17 3.93 -8.45
CA ALA A 174 -9.51 2.64 -7.85
C ALA A 174 -8.46 2.19 -6.82
N ARG A 175 -7.17 2.37 -7.13
CA ARG A 175 -6.06 2.10 -6.20
C ARG A 175 -6.13 2.99 -4.96
N ASN A 176 -6.34 4.29 -5.10
CA ASN A 176 -6.54 5.20 -3.96
C ASN A 176 -7.70 4.74 -3.09
N ALA A 177 -8.86 4.45 -3.68
CA ALA A 177 -10.04 4.04 -2.94
C ALA A 177 -9.80 2.74 -2.15
N LEU A 178 -8.99 1.81 -2.67
CA LEU A 178 -8.73 0.50 -2.05
C LEU A 178 -7.40 0.41 -1.30
N ALA A 179 -6.65 1.52 -1.16
CA ALA A 179 -5.34 1.57 -0.53
C ALA A 179 -5.32 1.02 0.91
N PHE A 180 -6.49 1.04 1.59
CA PHE A 180 -6.68 0.60 2.97
C PHE A 180 -7.31 -0.79 3.11
N GLY A 181 -7.45 -1.53 2.01
CA GLY A 181 -8.14 -2.83 1.96
C GLY A 181 -9.62 -2.74 1.61
N PHE A 182 -10.29 -1.68 2.03
CA PHE A 182 -11.71 -1.44 1.78
C PHE A 182 -11.94 -0.05 1.19
N PRO A 183 -13.05 0.18 0.46
CA PRO A 183 -13.28 1.45 -0.20
C PRO A 183 -13.33 2.62 0.79
N VAL A 184 -12.45 3.60 0.57
CA VAL A 184 -12.51 4.91 1.18
C VAL A 184 -12.87 5.92 0.08
N PRO A 185 -13.96 6.70 0.23
CA PRO A 185 -14.33 7.69 -0.77
C PRO A 185 -13.20 8.68 -1.06
N THR A 186 -12.90 8.87 -2.34
CA THR A 186 -11.96 9.90 -2.80
C THR A 186 -12.71 11.23 -3.00
N PRO A 187 -12.03 12.38 -2.82
CA PRO A 187 -12.65 13.69 -2.94
C PRO A 187 -12.88 14.04 -4.41
N ALA A 188 -13.88 14.88 -4.67
CA ALA A 188 -14.12 15.38 -6.03
C ALA A 188 -12.96 16.26 -6.54
N GLN A 189 -12.29 16.98 -5.64
CA GLN A 189 -11.09 17.75 -5.94
C GLN A 189 -9.86 16.83 -5.89
N GLU A 190 -9.45 16.34 -7.05
CA GLU A 190 -8.33 15.39 -7.16
C GLU A 190 -6.95 16.06 -7.23
N THR A 191 -6.87 17.38 -7.44
CA THR A 191 -5.60 18.09 -7.68
C THR A 191 -4.66 18.01 -6.49
N TYR A 192 -5.18 18.25 -5.28
CA TYR A 192 -4.41 18.21 -4.04
C TYR A 192 -5.16 17.38 -3.03
N GLN A 193 -4.56 16.29 -2.55
CA GLN A 193 -5.23 15.35 -1.65
C GLN A 193 -4.38 15.04 -0.42
N TRP A 194 -5.03 14.91 0.73
CA TRP A 194 -4.42 14.44 1.97
C TRP A 194 -5.43 13.64 2.79
N LEU A 195 -4.95 12.97 3.83
CA LEU A 195 -5.78 12.16 4.73
C LEU A 195 -5.97 12.93 6.02
N ALA A 196 -7.22 13.21 6.37
CA ALA A 196 -7.61 13.84 7.62
C ALA A 196 -8.15 12.80 8.60
N GLU A 197 -7.94 13.01 9.91
CA GLU A 197 -8.64 12.22 10.91
C GLU A 197 -10.06 12.73 11.11
N GLU A 198 -11.04 11.83 11.09
CA GLU A 198 -12.43 12.15 11.36
C GLU A 198 -13.10 11.09 12.24
N GLN A 199 -14.26 11.44 12.80
CA GLN A 199 -15.09 10.51 13.54
C GLN A 199 -15.74 9.49 12.59
N GLY A 200 -15.79 8.24 13.03
CA GLY A 200 -16.40 7.12 12.32
C GLY A 200 -15.40 6.02 11.98
N THR A 201 -15.95 4.95 11.40
CA THR A 201 -15.19 3.77 10.96
C THR A 201 -15.54 3.45 9.50
N THR A 202 -14.64 2.75 8.84
CA THR A 202 -14.85 2.18 7.51
C THR A 202 -15.39 0.77 7.69
N ALA A 203 -16.47 0.46 6.97
CA ALA A 203 -17.02 -0.89 6.93
C ALA A 203 -16.07 -1.83 6.17
N GLU A 204 -15.82 -2.99 6.74
CA GLU A 204 -14.95 -4.03 6.16
C GLU A 204 -15.74 -4.89 5.17
N HIS A 205 -16.32 -4.24 4.16
CA HIS A 205 -17.08 -4.88 3.09
C HIS A 205 -16.61 -4.40 1.72
N LEU A 206 -16.32 -5.35 0.83
CA LEU A 206 -15.95 -5.07 -0.56
C LEU A 206 -17.20 -5.03 -1.44
N PRO A 207 -17.41 -3.97 -2.23
CA PRO A 207 -18.59 -3.80 -3.06
C PRO A 207 -18.53 -4.70 -4.30
N GLY A 208 -19.69 -5.21 -4.72
CA GLY A 208 -19.82 -6.13 -5.86
C GLY A 208 -19.36 -7.54 -5.48
N GLU A 209 -20.28 -8.51 -5.45
CA GLU A 209 -19.94 -9.88 -5.06
C GLU A 209 -19.93 -10.85 -6.25
N PRO A 210 -19.09 -11.92 -6.20
CA PRO A 210 -18.08 -12.20 -5.17
C PRO A 210 -16.66 -11.79 -5.56
N TRP A 211 -15.90 -11.22 -4.60
CA TRP A 211 -14.44 -11.07 -4.69
C TRP A 211 -13.76 -12.42 -4.44
N LEU A 212 -12.77 -12.76 -5.26
CA LEU A 212 -11.97 -13.97 -5.10
C LEU A 212 -10.85 -13.74 -4.07
N THR A 213 -10.51 -14.77 -3.30
CA THR A 213 -9.40 -14.79 -2.33
C THR A 213 -8.61 -16.11 -2.43
N GLY A 214 -7.45 -16.17 -1.78
CA GLY A 214 -6.62 -17.39 -1.73
C GLY A 214 -6.21 -17.87 -3.12
N ALA A 215 -6.31 -19.18 -3.37
CA ALA A 215 -5.97 -19.78 -4.66
C ALA A 215 -6.77 -19.19 -5.82
N GLY A 216 -8.07 -18.95 -5.64
CA GLY A 216 -8.92 -18.36 -6.69
C GLY A 216 -8.49 -16.94 -7.09
N ALA A 217 -8.02 -16.13 -6.13
CA ALA A 217 -7.46 -14.82 -6.43
C ALA A 217 -6.16 -14.92 -7.25
N LEU A 218 -5.29 -15.88 -6.95
CA LEU A 218 -4.03 -16.09 -7.69
C LEU A 218 -4.27 -16.60 -9.11
N GLU A 219 -5.23 -17.50 -9.30
CA GLU A 219 -5.67 -17.95 -10.63
C GLU A 219 -6.22 -16.80 -11.47
N GLU A 220 -7.10 -15.99 -10.88
CA GLU A 220 -7.67 -14.83 -11.56
C GLU A 220 -6.61 -13.75 -11.86
N THR A 221 -5.67 -13.54 -10.94
CA THR A 221 -4.51 -12.67 -11.16
C THR A 221 -3.69 -13.15 -12.36
N ALA A 222 -3.44 -14.45 -12.48
CA ALA A 222 -2.73 -15.00 -13.64
C ALA A 222 -3.48 -14.72 -14.95
N ARG A 223 -4.81 -14.88 -14.94
CA ARG A 223 -5.67 -14.56 -16.09
C ARG A 223 -5.58 -13.08 -16.46
N LEU A 224 -5.66 -12.18 -15.48
CA LEU A 224 -5.56 -10.73 -15.67
C LEU A 224 -4.19 -10.32 -16.20
N VAL A 225 -3.09 -10.84 -15.65
CA VAL A 225 -1.73 -10.59 -16.17
C VAL A 225 -1.63 -11.04 -17.62
N LEU A 226 -2.13 -12.23 -17.97
CA LEU A 226 -2.07 -12.71 -19.35
C LEU A 226 -2.88 -11.86 -20.34
N ALA A 227 -4.00 -11.29 -19.88
CA ALA A 227 -4.78 -10.34 -20.68
C ALA A 227 -4.02 -9.02 -20.83
N ASP A 228 -3.51 -8.46 -19.73
CA ASP A 228 -2.78 -7.19 -19.71
C ASP A 228 -1.51 -7.25 -20.58
N LEU A 229 -0.78 -8.37 -20.56
CA LEU A 229 0.39 -8.58 -21.42
C LEU A 229 0.06 -8.66 -22.92
N ARG A 230 -1.19 -8.86 -23.31
CA ARG A 230 -1.65 -8.81 -24.72
C ARG A 230 -2.07 -7.40 -25.12
N ASP A 231 -2.55 -6.62 -24.15
CA ASP A 231 -3.09 -5.26 -24.33
C ASP A 231 -2.04 -4.20 -23.93
N ASP A 232 -0.77 -4.45 -24.25
CA ASP A 232 0.39 -3.57 -23.99
C ASP A 232 0.64 -3.14 -22.53
N GLY A 233 -0.09 -3.71 -21.55
CA GLY A 233 0.07 -3.42 -20.12
C GLY A 233 -0.73 -2.22 -19.63
N GLU A 234 -1.73 -1.73 -20.38
CA GLU A 234 -2.47 -0.51 -20.03
C GLU A 234 -3.19 -0.57 -18.68
N ARG A 235 -3.52 -1.77 -18.17
CA ARG A 235 -4.21 -1.90 -16.88
C ARG A 235 -3.26 -1.84 -15.69
N GLY A 236 -1.96 -1.98 -15.92
CA GLY A 236 -0.93 -1.96 -14.88
C GLY A 236 -1.04 -3.12 -13.88
N VAL A 237 -1.46 -4.31 -14.33
CA VAL A 237 -1.67 -5.46 -13.42
C VAL A 237 -0.34 -5.91 -12.80
N LEU A 238 0.79 -5.68 -13.50
CA LEU A 238 2.12 -6.00 -12.98
C LEU A 238 2.46 -5.22 -11.71
N GLU A 239 2.01 -3.97 -11.61
CA GLU A 239 2.21 -3.08 -10.47
C GLU A 239 1.39 -3.56 -9.27
N ASP A 240 0.15 -4.00 -9.49
CA ASP A 240 -0.70 -4.59 -8.44
C ASP A 240 -0.09 -5.92 -7.93
N VAL A 241 0.40 -6.78 -8.83
CA VAL A 241 1.10 -8.02 -8.43
C VAL A 241 2.40 -7.74 -7.70
N TRP A 242 3.15 -6.72 -8.11
CA TRP A 242 4.34 -6.29 -7.40
C TRP A 242 3.99 -5.84 -5.98
N ALA A 243 2.97 -4.99 -5.81
CA ALA A 243 2.51 -4.56 -4.49
C ALA A 243 2.08 -5.75 -3.61
N ALA A 244 1.31 -6.70 -4.16
CA ALA A 244 0.89 -7.90 -3.45
C ALA A 244 2.09 -8.76 -3.00
N ALA A 245 3.07 -8.96 -3.89
CA ALA A 245 4.29 -9.70 -3.55
C ALA A 245 5.06 -9.06 -2.40
N GLN A 246 5.21 -7.74 -2.43
CA GLN A 246 5.87 -7.00 -1.35
C GLN A 246 5.11 -7.19 -0.03
N HIS A 247 3.81 -6.96 -0.01
CA HIS A 247 2.98 -7.11 1.19
C HIS A 247 3.07 -8.52 1.79
N HIS A 248 3.00 -9.57 0.97
CA HIS A 248 3.14 -10.95 1.44
C HIS A 248 4.55 -11.25 1.99
N ILE A 249 5.61 -10.71 1.39
CA ILE A 249 6.97 -10.81 1.94
C ILE A 249 7.06 -10.10 3.31
N PHE A 250 6.43 -8.94 3.45
CA PHE A 250 6.37 -8.21 4.72
C PHE A 250 5.63 -9.00 5.80
N ARG A 251 4.46 -9.57 5.47
CA ARG A 251 3.68 -10.47 6.34
C ARG A 251 4.55 -11.62 6.86
N ASP A 252 5.18 -12.35 5.95
CA ASP A 252 5.96 -13.54 6.28
C ASP A 252 7.19 -13.16 7.12
N ALA A 253 7.84 -12.04 6.82
CA ALA A 253 8.95 -11.52 7.62
C ALA A 253 8.53 -11.23 9.08
N HIS A 254 7.37 -10.60 9.29
CA HIS A 254 6.83 -10.37 10.64
C HIS A 254 6.49 -11.67 11.37
N LEU A 255 5.88 -12.64 10.68
CA LEU A 255 5.57 -13.94 11.25
C LEU A 255 6.84 -14.68 11.71
N LEU A 256 7.93 -14.61 10.93
CA LEU A 256 9.20 -15.27 11.24
C LEU A 256 9.93 -14.65 12.45
N THR A 257 9.62 -13.39 12.79
CA THR A 257 10.21 -12.64 13.91
C THR A 257 9.29 -12.50 15.13
N ALA A 258 8.01 -12.90 15.01
CA ALA A 258 7.03 -12.74 16.07
C ALA A 258 7.35 -13.60 17.31
N ASP A 259 6.86 -13.16 18.48
CA ASP A 259 6.97 -13.89 19.74
C ASP A 259 6.15 -15.20 19.67
N GLY A 260 6.84 -16.29 19.34
CA GLY A 260 6.26 -17.61 19.17
C GLY A 260 7.19 -18.49 18.35
N ALA A 261 7.63 -19.61 18.91
CA ALA A 261 8.54 -20.49 18.19
C ALA A 261 7.77 -21.27 17.12
N LEU A 262 7.91 -20.86 15.85
CA LEU A 262 7.56 -21.71 14.71
C LEU A 262 8.39 -22.99 14.78
N SER A 263 7.74 -24.13 14.58
CA SER A 263 8.44 -25.38 14.36
C SER A 263 9.32 -25.31 13.11
N PRO A 264 10.34 -26.18 12.97
CA PRO A 264 11.16 -26.22 11.77
C PRO A 264 10.38 -26.46 10.47
N GLU A 265 9.24 -27.16 10.54
CA GLU A 265 8.38 -27.42 9.39
C GLU A 265 7.59 -26.17 8.98
N GLU A 266 6.99 -25.49 9.95
CA GLU A 266 6.26 -24.23 9.72
C GLU A 266 7.20 -23.15 9.15
N ARG A 267 8.42 -23.03 9.70
CA ARG A 267 9.43 -22.12 9.16
C ARG A 267 9.76 -22.42 7.70
N ARG A 268 9.94 -23.70 7.34
CA ARG A 268 10.19 -24.10 5.93
C ARG A 268 9.01 -23.76 5.02
N ALA A 269 7.78 -23.90 5.50
CA ALA A 269 6.59 -23.54 4.73
C ALA A 269 6.55 -22.03 4.44
N VAL A 270 6.78 -21.19 5.45
CA VAL A 270 6.83 -19.72 5.30
C VAL A 270 8.00 -19.29 4.42
N ASP A 271 9.17 -19.91 4.58
CA ASP A 271 10.33 -19.60 3.73
C ASP A 271 10.05 -19.95 2.25
N ALA A 272 9.33 -21.05 1.98
CA ALA A 272 8.96 -21.46 0.62
C ALA A 272 7.95 -20.50 -0.03
N THR A 273 6.91 -20.07 0.70
CA THR A 273 5.95 -19.05 0.21
C THR A 273 6.67 -17.72 -0.05
N THR A 274 7.47 -17.25 0.91
CA THR A 274 8.24 -16.01 0.79
C THR A 274 9.16 -16.03 -0.42
N ALA A 275 9.88 -17.14 -0.64
CA ALA A 275 10.77 -17.29 -1.79
C ALA A 275 10.00 -17.18 -3.11
N LYS A 276 8.80 -17.76 -3.18
CA LYS A 276 7.96 -17.73 -4.38
C LYS A 276 7.41 -16.33 -4.67
N TRP A 277 6.94 -15.62 -3.65
CA TRP A 277 6.56 -14.21 -3.78
C TRP A 277 7.72 -13.33 -4.24
N ARG A 278 8.93 -13.56 -3.72
CA ARG A 278 10.13 -12.81 -4.13
C ARG A 278 10.54 -13.07 -5.58
N GLU A 279 10.31 -14.28 -6.09
CA GLU A 279 10.61 -14.65 -7.48
C GLU A 279 9.64 -13.97 -8.48
N LEU A 280 8.36 -13.89 -8.10
CA LEU A 280 7.26 -13.60 -9.01
C LEU A 280 7.45 -12.30 -9.82
N PRO A 281 7.77 -11.13 -9.23
CA PRO A 281 7.92 -9.90 -10.02
C PRO A 281 9.01 -9.99 -11.10
N ARG A 282 10.14 -10.66 -10.80
CA ARG A 282 11.23 -10.81 -11.77
C ARG A 282 10.79 -11.68 -12.95
N LEU A 283 10.08 -12.76 -12.66
CA LEU A 283 9.55 -13.69 -13.66
C LEU A 283 8.51 -13.00 -14.55
N LEU A 284 7.59 -12.25 -13.96
CA LEU A 284 6.56 -11.53 -14.71
C LEU A 284 7.14 -10.43 -15.59
N ARG A 285 8.14 -9.68 -15.10
CA ARG A 285 8.88 -8.72 -15.93
C ARG A 285 9.55 -9.40 -17.13
N PHE A 286 10.12 -10.59 -16.93
CA PHE A 286 10.69 -11.36 -18.04
C PHE A 286 9.60 -11.78 -19.04
N ALA A 287 8.44 -12.23 -18.56
CA ALA A 287 7.30 -12.58 -19.40
C ALA A 287 6.79 -11.37 -20.22
N ALA A 288 6.67 -10.20 -19.58
CA ALA A 288 6.29 -8.94 -20.22
C ALA A 288 7.28 -8.52 -21.31
N ASN A 289 8.58 -8.54 -21.00
CA ASN A 289 9.64 -8.28 -21.97
C ASN A 289 9.62 -9.27 -23.14
N SER A 290 9.26 -10.52 -22.89
CA SER A 290 9.07 -11.54 -23.93
C SER A 290 7.88 -11.23 -24.84
N ALA A 291 6.74 -10.88 -24.25
CA ALA A 291 5.52 -10.51 -24.96
C ALA A 291 5.75 -9.29 -25.87
N ARG A 292 6.39 -8.23 -25.36
CA ARG A 292 6.77 -7.03 -26.15
C ARG A 292 7.66 -7.33 -27.36
N ARG A 293 8.42 -8.44 -27.33
CA ARG A 293 9.24 -8.91 -28.47
C ARG A 293 8.48 -9.91 -29.38
N GLY A 294 7.17 -10.03 -29.25
CA GLY A 294 6.34 -10.97 -30.00
C GLY A 294 6.51 -12.44 -29.60
N ARG A 295 7.02 -12.72 -28.39
CA ARG A 295 7.27 -14.09 -27.88
C ARG A 295 6.60 -14.31 -26.52
N PRO A 296 5.25 -14.27 -26.43
CA PRO A 296 4.56 -14.42 -25.16
C PRO A 296 4.88 -15.77 -24.50
N ARG A 297 4.89 -15.79 -23.15
CA ARG A 297 5.24 -16.96 -22.33
C ARG A 297 4.08 -17.34 -21.39
N PRO A 298 2.92 -17.75 -21.91
CA PRO A 298 1.75 -17.98 -21.07
C PRO A 298 1.96 -19.08 -20.03
N SER A 299 2.63 -20.18 -20.41
CA SER A 299 2.95 -21.28 -19.48
C SER A 299 3.82 -20.83 -18.31
N LEU A 300 4.76 -19.89 -18.54
CA LEU A 300 5.61 -19.36 -17.48
C LEU A 300 4.79 -18.62 -16.42
N VAL A 301 3.83 -17.80 -16.85
CA VAL A 301 2.94 -17.06 -15.94
C VAL A 301 2.02 -18.03 -15.20
N THR A 302 1.31 -18.89 -15.92
CA THR A 302 0.36 -19.85 -15.32
C THR A 302 1.06 -20.77 -14.32
N SER A 303 2.18 -21.41 -14.67
CA SER A 303 2.90 -22.29 -13.75
C SER A 303 3.46 -21.57 -12.52
N ALA A 304 3.85 -20.30 -12.64
CA ALA A 304 4.32 -19.51 -11.50
C ALA A 304 3.20 -19.26 -10.48
N PHE A 305 2.01 -18.87 -10.96
CA PHE A 305 0.85 -18.62 -10.11
C PHE A 305 0.25 -19.92 -9.55
N THR A 306 0.21 -21.02 -10.31
CA THR A 306 -0.23 -22.33 -9.80
C THR A 306 0.66 -22.79 -8.64
N ALA A 307 1.99 -22.75 -8.81
CA ALA A 307 2.92 -23.13 -7.75
C ALA A 307 2.80 -22.22 -6.52
N LEU A 308 2.56 -20.92 -6.72
CA LEU A 308 2.34 -19.99 -5.61
C LEU A 308 1.01 -20.28 -4.89
N ALA A 309 -0.05 -20.61 -5.61
CA ALA A 309 -1.35 -20.95 -5.04
C ALA A 309 -1.29 -22.23 -4.19
N GLU A 310 -0.56 -23.25 -4.64
CA GLU A 310 -0.32 -24.47 -3.86
C GLU A 310 0.42 -24.17 -2.55
N LEU A 311 1.46 -23.34 -2.59
CA LEU A 311 2.23 -22.94 -1.41
C LEU A 311 1.40 -22.10 -0.43
N GLU A 312 0.65 -21.10 -0.91
CA GLU A 312 -0.24 -20.28 -0.06
C GLU A 312 -1.38 -21.12 0.55
N ALA A 313 -1.95 -22.06 -0.21
CA ALA A 313 -2.96 -22.97 0.32
C ALA A 313 -2.40 -23.85 1.45
N ALA A 314 -1.17 -24.36 1.29
CA ALA A 314 -0.50 -25.15 2.32
C ALA A 314 -0.14 -24.32 3.57
N ALA A 315 0.25 -23.05 3.41
CA ALA A 315 0.61 -22.16 4.51
C ALA A 315 -0.60 -21.46 5.17
N SER A 316 -1.77 -21.47 4.53
CA SER A 316 -2.97 -20.76 5.03
C SER A 316 -3.40 -21.16 6.44
N PRO A 317 -3.44 -22.46 6.83
CA PRO A 317 -3.76 -22.85 8.21
C PRO A 317 -2.76 -22.31 9.23
N LEU A 318 -1.47 -22.27 8.86
CA LEU A 318 -0.40 -21.69 9.69
C LEU A 318 -0.61 -20.19 9.86
N HIS A 319 -0.83 -19.45 8.77
CA HIS A 319 -1.16 -18.03 8.83
C HIS A 319 -2.35 -17.77 9.75
N ALA A 320 -3.43 -18.54 9.60
CA ALA A 320 -4.62 -18.42 10.42
C ALA A 320 -4.35 -18.70 11.92
N ALA A 321 -3.57 -19.74 12.24
CA ALA A 321 -3.19 -20.07 13.61
C ALA A 321 -2.42 -18.94 14.31
N HIS A 322 -1.67 -18.15 13.53
CA HIS A 322 -0.97 -16.96 14.01
C HIS A 322 -1.76 -15.67 13.85
N GLY A 323 -3.04 -15.72 13.47
CA GLY A 323 -3.94 -14.57 13.35
C GLY A 323 -3.70 -13.68 12.12
N TYR A 324 -3.19 -14.27 11.03
CA TYR A 324 -3.03 -13.66 9.71
C TYR A 324 -4.14 -14.17 8.77
N GLY A 325 -4.78 -13.28 8.01
CA GLY A 325 -5.84 -13.67 7.07
C GLY A 325 -7.14 -14.15 7.73
N VAL A 326 -7.29 -13.91 9.03
CA VAL A 326 -8.51 -14.20 9.80
C VAL A 326 -9.24 -12.88 10.01
N PRO A 327 -10.51 -12.75 9.57
CA PRO A 327 -11.33 -11.59 9.91
C PRO A 327 -11.36 -11.46 11.43
N THR A 328 -10.89 -10.32 11.95
CA THR A 328 -11.13 -10.02 13.35
C THR A 328 -12.63 -9.82 13.49
N ALA A 329 -13.34 -10.79 14.07
CA ALA A 329 -14.62 -10.47 14.68
C ALA A 329 -14.32 -9.37 15.70
N LEU A 330 -14.71 -8.13 15.41
CA LEU A 330 -14.72 -7.07 16.40
C LEU A 330 -15.61 -7.60 17.52
N THR A 331 -15.02 -7.99 18.63
CA THR A 331 -15.76 -8.22 19.86
C THR A 331 -16.41 -6.88 20.16
N ASP A 332 -17.72 -6.78 19.96
CA ASP A 332 -18.53 -5.67 20.44
C ASP A 332 -18.23 -5.55 21.93
N VAL A 333 -17.42 -4.57 22.30
CA VAL A 333 -17.32 -4.11 23.68
C VAL A 333 -18.62 -3.34 23.92
N SER A 334 -19.71 -4.10 24.06
CA SER A 334 -20.99 -3.60 24.52
C SER A 334 -20.73 -2.96 25.88
N SER A 335 -20.88 -1.64 25.89
CA SER A 335 -20.89 -0.81 27.07
C SER A 335 -21.73 -1.46 28.17
N HIS A 336 -21.09 -1.93 29.24
CA HIS A 336 -21.73 -2.02 30.54
C HIS A 336 -21.95 -0.58 31.04
N ALA A 337 -22.96 0.08 30.48
CA ALA A 337 -23.60 1.21 31.13
C ALA A 337 -24.32 0.65 32.36
N GLY A 338 -23.88 1.12 33.53
CA GLY A 338 -24.35 0.68 34.83
C GLY A 338 -25.87 0.78 34.96
N GLN A 339 -26.47 -0.31 35.43
CA GLN A 339 -27.76 -0.22 36.10
C GLN A 339 -27.51 0.35 37.49
N GLY A 340 -28.02 1.56 37.71
CA GLY A 340 -28.13 2.13 39.03
C GLY A 340 -29.13 1.35 39.90
N SER A 341 -28.84 1.33 41.18
CA SER A 341 -29.79 1.25 42.29
C SER A 341 -29.18 2.01 43.46
#